data_AF-A0A6A9QCY8-F1
#
_entry.id   AF-A0A6A9QCY8-F1
#
_cell.length_a   1.000
_cell.length_b   1.000
_cell.length_c   1.000
_cell.angle_alpha   90.00
_cell.angle_beta   90.00
_cell.angle_gamma   90.00
#
_symmetry.space_group_name_H-M   'P 1'
#
loop_
_entity.id
_entity.type
_entity.pdbx_description
1 polymer ?
#
loop_
_entity_poly.entity_id
_entity_poly.type
_entity_poly.pdbx_seq_one_letter_code
_entity_poly.pdbx_strand_id
1 'polypeptide(L)'
;MDYCSALKEVLKHNIVWIEAQSCSGETVMILRSGCEGLEELFFHSSPVKFISLVCEEKSGREILEKILEMTDYILVVEGAIPSNDSLCTFGGYSCTQVIKLLAERANSIIAVGSCAVNGGILREAGSKGVREIINSKKVLEVPGCPASPQMIVAMIYSALGENHGS
;
A
#
# COMPACT_ATOMS: atom_id res chain seq x y z
N MET A 1 -22.16 -7.43 1.22
CA MET A 1 -21.59 -7.28 -0.12
C MET A 1 -20.67 -8.47 -0.36
N ASP A 2 -20.71 -9.11 -1.53
CA ASP A 2 -19.74 -10.16 -1.86
C ASP A 2 -18.34 -9.57 -2.11
N TYR A 3 -17.32 -10.42 -2.11
CA TYR A 3 -15.92 -10.00 -2.25
C TYR A 3 -15.63 -9.27 -3.56
N CYS A 4 -16.13 -9.76 -4.71
CA CYS A 4 -15.84 -9.14 -6.00
C CYS A 4 -16.54 -7.79 -6.15
N SER A 5 -17.77 -7.65 -5.66
CA SER A 5 -18.47 -6.37 -5.62
C SER A 5 -17.75 -5.36 -4.71
N ALA A 6 -17.24 -5.80 -3.55
CA ALA A 6 -16.48 -4.95 -2.65
C ALA A 6 -15.15 -4.50 -3.27
N LEU A 7 -14.43 -5.42 -3.93
CA LEU A 7 -13.21 -5.10 -4.64
C LEU A 7 -13.48 -4.09 -5.76
N LYS A 8 -14.50 -4.33 -6.59
CA LYS A 8 -14.89 -3.40 -7.66
C LYS A 8 -15.24 -2.01 -7.15
N GLU A 9 -15.88 -1.91 -5.99
CA GLU A 9 -16.16 -0.62 -5.38
C GLU A 9 -14.88 0.06 -4.87
N VAL A 10 -14.01 -0.67 -4.17
CA VAL A 10 -12.71 -0.18 -3.69
C VAL A 10 -11.86 0.36 -4.85
N LEU A 11 -11.85 -0.32 -6.00
CA LEU A 11 -11.06 0.07 -7.17
C LEU A 11 -11.50 1.38 -7.85
N LYS A 12 -12.65 1.96 -7.47
CA LYS A 12 -13.10 3.27 -7.98
C LYS A 12 -12.54 4.45 -7.19
N HIS A 13 -11.90 4.20 -6.05
CA HIS A 13 -11.39 5.24 -5.16
C HIS A 13 -9.87 5.39 -5.30
N ASN A 14 -9.36 6.56 -4.88
CA ASN A 14 -7.93 6.82 -4.91
C ASN A 14 -7.22 5.96 -3.86
N ILE A 15 -6.35 5.08 -4.34
CA ILE A 15 -5.55 4.18 -3.49
C ILE A 15 -4.11 4.31 -3.94
N VAL A 16 -3.21 4.57 -3.00
CA VAL A 16 -1.78 4.47 -3.25
C VAL A 16 -1.30 3.20 -2.56
N TRP A 17 -0.88 2.22 -3.35
CA TRP A 17 -0.34 0.94 -2.88
C TRP A 17 1.17 0.93 -3.05
N ILE A 18 1.91 0.82 -1.96
CA ILE A 18 3.38 0.78 -1.98
C ILE A 18 3.89 -0.58 -1.52
N GLU A 19 4.75 -1.19 -2.33
CA GLU A 19 5.50 -2.40 -2.01
C GLU A 19 6.87 -1.99 -1.44
N ALA A 20 7.04 -2.09 -0.12
CA ALA A 20 8.30 -1.86 0.59
C ALA A 20 9.26 -3.07 0.41
N GLN A 21 9.79 -3.63 1.50
CA GLN A 21 10.46 -4.94 1.43
C GLN A 21 9.40 -6.05 1.35
N SER A 22 8.83 -6.22 0.15
CA SER A 22 7.78 -7.19 -0.13
C SER A 22 8.26 -8.36 -1.00
N CYS A 23 7.55 -9.50 -0.89
CA CYS A 23 7.59 -10.60 -1.86
C CYS A 23 6.47 -10.51 -2.91
N SER A 24 5.71 -9.41 -2.92
CA SER A 24 4.52 -9.15 -3.77
C SER A 24 3.37 -10.15 -3.55
N GLY A 25 3.38 -10.90 -2.45
CA GLY A 25 2.41 -11.96 -2.19
C GLY A 25 0.99 -11.43 -1.99
N GLU A 26 0.84 -10.28 -1.33
CA GLU A 26 -0.44 -9.62 -1.11
C GLU A 26 -0.99 -9.04 -2.42
N THR A 27 -0.17 -8.34 -3.21
CA THR A 27 -0.53 -7.91 -4.58
C THR A 27 -1.02 -9.09 -5.42
N VAL A 28 -0.26 -10.19 -5.47
CA VAL A 28 -0.61 -11.39 -6.27
C VAL A 28 -1.91 -12.04 -5.78
N MET A 29 -2.20 -12.04 -4.49
CA MET A 29 -3.47 -12.58 -3.97
C MET A 29 -4.68 -11.78 -4.42
N ILE A 30 -4.59 -10.45 -4.49
CA ILE A 30 -5.66 -9.61 -5.03
C ILE A 30 -5.84 -9.87 -6.53
N LEU A 31 -4.74 -9.87 -7.29
CA LEU A 31 -4.78 -10.09 -8.75
C LEU A 31 -5.29 -11.48 -9.12
N ARG A 32 -5.04 -12.50 -8.30
CA ARG A 32 -5.53 -13.87 -8.52
C ARG A 32 -7.04 -14.02 -8.39
N SER A 33 -7.75 -13.04 -7.80
CA SER A 33 -9.17 -13.19 -7.48
C SER A 33 -10.09 -13.47 -8.66
N GLY A 34 -9.71 -13.09 -9.89
CA GLY A 34 -10.52 -13.31 -11.09
C GLY A 34 -11.82 -12.51 -11.12
N CYS A 35 -11.95 -11.48 -10.27
CA CYS A 35 -13.08 -10.56 -10.30
C CYS A 35 -12.98 -9.64 -11.53
N GLU A 36 -14.13 -9.31 -12.12
CA GLU A 36 -14.23 -8.34 -13.22
C GLU A 36 -13.77 -6.94 -12.78
N GLY A 37 -13.11 -6.20 -13.67
CA GLY A 37 -12.63 -4.83 -13.41
C GLY A 37 -11.21 -4.75 -12.86
N LEU A 38 -10.56 -5.89 -12.55
CA LEU A 38 -9.14 -5.91 -12.19
C LEU A 38 -8.25 -5.38 -13.32
N GLU A 39 -8.66 -5.55 -14.57
CA GLU A 39 -7.99 -5.00 -15.75
C GLU A 39 -7.86 -3.47 -15.70
N GLU A 40 -8.77 -2.78 -14.99
CA GLU A 40 -8.75 -1.33 -14.85
C GLU A 40 -7.53 -0.82 -14.08
N LEU A 41 -6.92 -1.67 -13.25
CA LEU A 41 -5.67 -1.36 -12.54
C LEU A 41 -4.51 -1.07 -13.48
N PHE A 42 -4.52 -1.61 -14.70
CA PHE A 42 -3.42 -1.49 -15.64
C PHE A 42 -3.54 -0.27 -16.56
N PHE A 43 -4.68 0.43 -16.57
CA PHE A 43 -4.85 1.65 -17.36
C PHE A 43 -4.31 2.87 -16.62
N HIS A 44 -3.75 3.84 -17.37
CA HIS A 44 -3.24 5.09 -16.80
C HIS A 44 -4.30 5.90 -16.04
N SER A 45 -5.58 5.76 -16.42
CA SER A 45 -6.73 6.39 -15.78
C SER A 45 -7.13 5.77 -14.45
N SER A 46 -6.50 4.65 -14.04
CA SER A 46 -6.83 4.00 -12.78
C SER A 46 -6.64 4.96 -11.60
N PRO A 47 -7.61 5.08 -10.67
CA PRO A 47 -7.42 5.84 -9.45
C PRO A 47 -6.47 5.14 -8.48
N VAL A 48 -6.17 3.85 -8.71
CA VAL A 48 -5.18 3.09 -7.94
C VAL A 48 -3.79 3.29 -8.53
N LYS A 49 -2.83 3.67 -7.68
CA LYS A 49 -1.43 3.89 -8.05
C LYS A 49 -0.55 2.92 -7.29
N PHE A 50 0.25 2.15 -8.01
CA PHE A 50 1.24 1.24 -7.44
C PHE A 50 2.63 1.88 -7.45
N ILE A 51 3.30 1.83 -6.29
CA ILE A 51 4.72 2.15 -6.16
C ILE A 51 5.44 0.83 -5.87
N SER A 52 6.29 0.40 -6.80
CA SER A 52 7.12 -0.79 -6.68
C SER A 52 8.56 -0.47 -7.06
N LEU A 53 9.45 -1.47 -6.91
CA LEU A 53 10.88 -1.32 -7.21
C LEU A 53 11.17 -0.89 -8.66
N VAL A 54 10.19 -0.98 -9.57
CA VAL A 54 10.32 -0.54 -10.97
C VAL A 54 10.40 1.00 -11.10
N CYS A 55 10.14 1.76 -10.03
CA CYS A 55 10.19 3.23 -10.02
C CYS A 55 11.60 3.85 -10.10
N GLU A 56 12.68 3.06 -10.21
CA GLU A 56 14.05 3.61 -10.28
C GLU A 56 14.44 4.20 -11.64
N GLU A 57 13.76 3.77 -12.72
CA GLU A 57 13.91 4.28 -14.08
C GLU A 57 13.37 5.71 -14.26
N LYS A 58 13.84 6.46 -15.26
CA LYS A 58 13.47 7.89 -15.46
C LYS A 58 11.94 8.12 -15.49
N SER A 59 11.22 7.29 -16.25
CA SER A 59 9.74 7.34 -16.31
C SER A 59 9.08 6.98 -14.98
N GLY A 60 9.68 6.07 -14.21
CA GLY A 60 9.22 5.68 -12.88
C GLY A 60 9.35 6.82 -11.87
N ARG A 61 10.41 7.62 -11.97
CA ARG A 61 10.63 8.80 -11.10
C ARG A 61 9.60 9.89 -11.33
N GLU A 62 9.31 10.22 -12.58
CA GLU A 62 8.29 11.23 -12.93
C GLU A 62 6.90 10.82 -12.42
N ILE A 63 6.59 9.52 -12.44
CA ILE A 63 5.34 8.98 -11.87
C ILE A 63 5.37 9.06 -10.35
N LEU A 64 6.48 8.67 -9.71
CA LEU A 64 6.64 8.75 -8.26
C LEU A 64 6.44 10.18 -7.75
N GLU A 65 7.06 11.17 -8.39
CA GLU A 65 6.90 12.60 -8.04
C GLU A 65 5.42 13.02 -8.09
N LYS A 66 4.69 12.64 -9.14
CA LYS A 66 3.25 12.90 -9.24
C LYS A 66 2.44 12.22 -8.13
N ILE A 67 2.80 10.99 -7.76
CA ILE A 67 2.10 10.27 -6.68
C ILE A 67 2.39 10.93 -5.32
N LEU A 68 3.64 11.37 -5.08
CA LEU A 68 4.02 12.10 -3.86
C LEU A 68 3.26 13.43 -3.72
N GLU A 69 2.84 14.02 -4.85
CA GLU A 69 2.03 15.23 -4.86
C GLU A 69 0.54 14.99 -4.58
N MET A 70 0.04 13.75 -4.73
CA MET A 70 -1.37 13.43 -4.51
C MET A 70 -1.83 13.74 -3.08
N THR A 71 -3.14 13.94 -2.95
CA THR A 71 -3.89 14.08 -1.69
C THR A 71 -5.21 13.32 -1.86
N ASP A 72 -5.97 13.14 -0.79
CA ASP A 72 -7.28 12.46 -0.83
C ASP A 72 -7.22 11.01 -1.34
N TYR A 73 -6.49 10.15 -0.61
CA TYR A 73 -6.33 8.73 -0.91
C TYR A 73 -6.15 7.87 0.35
N ILE A 74 -6.40 6.56 0.19
CA ILE A 74 -6.00 5.54 1.16
C ILE A 74 -4.59 5.07 0.81
N LEU A 75 -3.67 5.13 1.79
CA LEU A 75 -2.35 4.54 1.66
C LEU A 75 -2.38 3.09 2.11
N VAL A 76 -2.00 2.19 1.22
CA VAL A 76 -1.82 0.78 1.50
C VAL A 76 -0.34 0.44 1.44
N VAL A 77 0.21 -0.06 2.54
CA VAL A 77 1.63 -0.43 2.65
C VAL A 77 1.74 -1.94 2.78
N GLU A 78 2.42 -2.53 1.81
CA GLU A 78 2.78 -3.94 1.77
C GLU A 78 4.29 -4.10 2.00
N GLY A 79 4.70 -5.10 2.77
CA GLY A 79 6.11 -5.38 3.02
C GLY A 79 6.68 -4.63 4.23
N ALA A 80 7.87 -5.05 4.67
CA ALA A 80 8.51 -4.54 5.88
C ALA A 80 9.28 -3.23 5.60
N ILE A 81 9.46 -2.42 6.64
CA ILE A 81 10.26 -1.20 6.57
C ILE A 81 11.70 -1.54 6.95
N PRO A 82 12.71 -1.27 6.11
CA PRO A 82 14.08 -1.66 6.40
C PRO A 82 14.66 -0.90 7.59
N SER A 83 15.56 -1.55 8.34
CA SER A 83 16.39 -0.90 9.36
C SER A 83 17.42 0.08 8.77
N ASN A 84 17.80 -0.14 7.52
CA ASN A 84 18.74 0.68 6.76
C ASN A 84 18.08 1.14 5.45
N ASP A 85 17.94 2.45 5.30
CA ASP A 85 17.32 3.11 4.15
C ASP A 85 17.99 2.81 2.80
N SER A 86 19.24 2.33 2.79
CA SER A 86 19.92 1.89 1.56
C SER A 86 19.43 0.54 1.02
N LEU A 87 18.62 -0.20 1.77
CA LEU A 87 18.14 -1.54 1.40
C LEU A 87 16.84 -1.51 0.58
N CYS A 88 16.15 -0.37 0.53
CA CYS A 88 14.94 -0.20 -0.26
C CYS A 88 14.79 1.27 -0.67
N THR A 89 14.83 1.52 -1.97
CA THR A 89 14.81 2.86 -2.56
C THR A 89 13.81 2.94 -3.71
N PHE A 90 13.24 4.13 -3.91
CA PHE A 90 12.38 4.46 -5.04
C PHE A 90 12.82 5.80 -5.61
N GLY A 91 13.32 5.81 -6.84
CA GLY A 91 13.63 7.04 -7.56
C GLY A 91 14.59 8.00 -6.84
N GLY A 92 15.49 7.49 -6.00
CA GLY A 92 16.44 8.30 -5.21
C GLY A 92 15.97 8.64 -3.79
N TYR A 93 14.73 8.31 -3.43
CA TYR A 93 14.23 8.37 -2.05
C TYR A 93 14.38 7.02 -1.38
N SER A 94 14.62 6.99 -0.07
CA SER A 94 14.44 5.76 0.71
C SER A 94 12.96 5.40 0.83
N CYS A 95 12.68 4.11 0.95
CA CYS A 95 11.34 3.59 1.22
C CYS A 95 10.69 4.26 2.43
N THR A 96 11.45 4.44 3.52
CA THR A 96 10.99 5.12 4.73
C THR A 96 10.56 6.56 4.46
N GLN A 97 11.31 7.31 3.63
CA GLN A 97 10.95 8.68 3.24
C GLN A 97 9.66 8.71 2.43
N VAL A 98 9.53 7.85 1.41
CA VAL A 98 8.34 7.78 0.57
C VAL A 98 7.10 7.47 1.42
N ILE A 99 7.17 6.45 2.28
CA ILE A 99 6.03 6.06 3.12
C ILE A 99 5.62 7.19 4.08
N LYS A 100 6.58 7.91 4.66
CA LYS A 100 6.27 9.05 5.54
C LYS A 100 5.59 10.19 4.78
N LEU A 101 6.11 10.56 3.61
CA LEU A 101 5.53 11.61 2.77
C LEU A 101 4.10 11.26 2.33
N LEU A 102 3.87 10.00 1.95
CA LEU A 102 2.54 9.52 1.58
C LEU A 102 1.61 9.48 2.80
N ALA A 103 2.08 9.00 3.94
CA ALA A 103 1.30 8.90 5.17
C ALA A 103 0.82 10.27 5.67
N GLU A 104 1.61 11.33 5.49
CA GLU A 104 1.21 12.70 5.83
C GLU A 104 -0.02 13.17 5.05
N ARG A 105 -0.14 12.77 3.78
CA ARG A 105 -1.21 13.22 2.87
C ARG A 105 -2.39 12.25 2.75
N ALA A 106 -2.21 10.99 3.16
CA ALA A 106 -3.24 9.96 3.13
C ALA A 106 -4.35 10.21 4.17
N ASN A 107 -5.60 9.92 3.81
CA ASN A 107 -6.75 10.00 4.71
C ASN A 107 -6.75 8.84 5.72
N SER A 108 -6.26 7.68 5.28
CA SER A 108 -6.15 6.46 6.08
C SER A 108 -4.92 5.66 5.65
N ILE A 109 -4.35 4.92 6.59
CA ILE A 109 -3.14 4.12 6.37
C ILE A 109 -3.45 2.67 6.76
N ILE A 110 -3.18 1.74 5.84
CA ILE A 110 -3.43 0.32 6.03
C ILE A 110 -2.10 -0.43 5.81
N ALA A 111 -1.63 -1.13 6.84
CA ALA A 111 -0.52 -2.06 6.77
C ALA A 111 -1.04 -3.47 6.45
N VAL A 112 -0.61 -4.04 5.35
CA VAL A 112 -1.08 -5.34 4.86
C VAL A 112 0.04 -6.37 4.86
N GLY A 113 -0.28 -7.54 5.40
CA GLY A 113 0.70 -8.62 5.56
C GLY A 113 1.55 -8.45 6.81
N SER A 114 2.07 -9.56 7.30
CA SER A 114 2.83 -9.63 8.56
C SER A 114 4.11 -8.78 8.47
N CYS A 115 4.71 -8.70 7.29
CA CYS A 115 5.85 -7.84 7.02
C CYS A 115 5.54 -6.37 7.33
N ALA A 116 4.41 -5.83 6.83
CA ALA A 116 4.02 -4.44 7.09
C ALA A 116 3.53 -4.23 8.53
N VAL A 117 2.92 -5.24 9.15
CA VAL A 117 2.39 -5.13 10.52
C VAL A 117 3.50 -5.13 11.57
N ASN A 118 4.48 -6.04 11.48
CA ASN A 118 5.48 -6.21 12.54
C ASN A 118 6.91 -6.55 12.05
N GLY A 119 7.20 -6.38 10.76
CA GLY A 119 8.48 -6.74 10.16
C GLY A 119 8.54 -8.17 9.61
N GLY A 120 7.60 -9.04 10.00
CA GLY A 120 7.46 -10.39 9.47
C GLY A 120 8.75 -11.20 9.50
N ILE A 121 9.05 -11.89 8.41
CA ILE A 121 10.28 -12.69 8.27
C ILE A 121 11.57 -11.84 8.32
N LEU A 122 11.47 -10.54 8.04
CA LEU A 122 12.60 -9.61 8.05
C LEU A 122 12.84 -8.96 9.43
N ARG A 123 12.02 -9.27 10.44
CA ARG A 123 12.14 -8.72 11.80
C ARG A 123 13.51 -8.98 12.42
N GLU A 124 14.06 -10.18 12.23
CA GLU A 124 15.40 -10.56 12.74
C GLU A 124 16.53 -9.76 12.10
N ALA A 125 16.33 -9.24 10.87
CA ALA A 125 17.27 -8.32 10.21
C ALA A 125 17.07 -6.84 10.65
N GLY A 126 16.20 -6.61 11.64
CA GLY A 126 15.90 -5.30 12.20
C GLY A 126 14.81 -4.53 11.45
N SER A 127 14.17 -5.12 10.43
CA SER A 127 13.04 -4.47 9.74
C SER A 127 11.83 -4.33 10.68
N LYS A 128 11.05 -3.27 10.46
CA LYS A 128 9.97 -2.82 11.34
C LYS A 128 8.63 -2.84 10.62
N GLY A 129 7.55 -2.82 11.40
CA GLY A 129 6.21 -2.55 10.92
C GLY A 129 5.95 -1.06 10.67
N VAL A 130 4.92 -0.77 9.88
CA VAL A 130 4.51 0.60 9.49
C VAL A 130 4.17 1.45 10.71
N ARG A 131 3.47 0.87 11.69
CA ARG A 131 3.11 1.57 12.93
C ARG A 131 4.33 1.99 13.76
N GLU A 132 5.47 1.33 13.60
CA GLU A 132 6.71 1.69 14.32
C GLU A 132 7.41 2.92 13.70
N ILE A 133 7.03 3.33 12.48
CA ILE A 133 7.58 4.53 11.81
C ILE A 133 6.56 5.66 11.63
N ILE A 134 5.25 5.36 11.67
CA ILE A 134 4.16 6.34 11.58
C ILE A 134 3.50 6.50 12.94
N ASN A 135 3.80 7.63 13.60
CA ASN A 135 3.22 7.96 14.92
C ASN A 135 2.13 9.04 14.85
N SER A 136 1.97 9.70 13.69
CA SER A 136 1.07 10.85 13.52
C SER A 136 -0.38 10.45 13.25
N LYS A 137 -0.62 9.24 12.76
CA LYS A 137 -1.94 8.74 12.36
C LYS A 137 -2.14 7.28 12.78
N LYS A 138 -3.40 6.89 12.96
CA LYS A 138 -3.76 5.49 13.21
C LYS A 138 -3.43 4.66 11.97
N VAL A 139 -2.75 3.54 12.17
CA VAL A 139 -2.48 2.53 11.14
C VAL A 139 -3.43 1.37 11.36
N LEU A 140 -4.22 1.03 10.35
CA LEU A 140 -5.06 -0.17 10.33
C LEU A 140 -4.20 -1.36 9.89
N GLU A 141 -4.34 -2.50 10.55
CA GLU A 141 -3.43 -3.64 10.37
C GLU A 141 -4.21 -4.86 9.89
N VAL A 142 -3.73 -5.50 8.80
CA VAL A 142 -4.27 -6.75 8.26
C VAL A 142 -3.15 -7.79 8.24
N PRO A 143 -2.99 -8.59 9.31
CA PRO A 143 -1.92 -9.57 9.39
C PRO A 143 -2.15 -10.78 8.46
N GLY A 144 -1.07 -11.49 8.13
CA GLY A 144 -1.06 -12.71 7.30
C GLY A 144 0.19 -12.80 6.40
N CYS A 145 0.45 -13.93 5.73
CA CYS A 145 1.62 -14.08 4.85
C CYS A 145 1.35 -15.13 3.75
N PRO A 146 0.58 -14.79 2.69
CA PRO A 146 -0.06 -13.50 2.47
C PRO A 146 -1.33 -13.32 3.31
N ALA A 147 -1.75 -12.07 3.51
CA ALA A 147 -3.03 -11.77 4.16
C ALA A 147 -4.23 -12.28 3.33
N SER A 148 -5.34 -12.59 4.00
CA SER A 148 -6.56 -13.03 3.31
C SER A 148 -7.09 -11.89 2.43
N PRO A 149 -7.29 -12.11 1.13
CA PRO A 149 -7.71 -11.04 0.21
C PRO A 149 -9.05 -10.42 0.62
N GLN A 150 -9.96 -11.21 1.20
CA GLN A 150 -11.24 -10.70 1.71
C GLN A 150 -11.04 -9.70 2.84
N MET A 151 -10.08 -9.93 3.73
CA MET A 151 -9.77 -9.03 4.85
C MET A 151 -9.06 -7.78 4.39
N ILE A 152 -8.18 -7.89 3.37
CA ILE A 152 -7.56 -6.72 2.72
C ILE A 152 -8.64 -5.80 2.16
N VAL A 153 -9.52 -6.34 1.31
CA VAL A 153 -10.58 -5.57 0.64
C VAL A 153 -11.58 -5.03 1.66
N ALA A 154 -11.97 -5.82 2.66
CA ALA A 154 -12.87 -5.37 3.72
C ALA A 154 -12.28 -4.20 4.53
N MET A 155 -10.96 -4.23 4.82
CA MET A 155 -10.30 -3.15 5.54
C MET A 155 -10.25 -1.87 4.71
N ILE A 156 -9.89 -1.97 3.42
CA ILE A 156 -9.90 -0.81 2.51
C ILE A 156 -11.31 -0.24 2.39
N TYR A 157 -12.31 -1.10 2.20
CA TYR A 157 -13.72 -0.70 2.12
C TYR A 157 -14.19 0.00 3.40
N SER A 158 -13.81 -0.52 4.58
CA SER A 158 -14.13 0.11 5.86
C SER A 158 -13.53 1.51 5.98
N ALA A 159 -12.28 1.69 5.53
CA ALA A 159 -11.60 2.98 5.56
C ALA A 159 -12.24 4.03 4.63
N LEU A 160 -12.97 3.61 3.58
CA LEU A 160 -13.75 4.55 2.75
C LEU A 160 -14.86 5.23 3.54
N GLY A 161 -15.52 4.49 4.45
CA GLY A 161 -16.65 4.98 5.25
C GLY A 161 -16.27 5.96 6.36
N GLU A 162 -15.05 5.89 6.88
CA GLU A 162 -14.56 6.81 7.93
C GLU A 162 -14.37 8.25 7.40
N ASN A 163 -14.21 8.44 6.09
CA ASN A 163 -13.98 9.73 5.45
C ASN A 163 -15.25 10.58 5.21
N HIS A 164 -16.43 10.10 5.60
CA HIS A 164 -17.69 10.87 5.49
C HIS A 164 -18.21 11.36 6.85
N GLY A 165 -17.39 11.28 7.90
CA GLY A 165 -17.75 11.56 9.29
C GLY A 165 -16.96 12.68 9.96
N SER A 166 -16.53 13.71 9.22
CA SER A 166 -15.89 14.91 9.76
C SER A 166 -16.52 16.18 9.20
#